data_AF-A0A158D845-F1
#
_entry.id   AF-A0A158D845-F1
#
_cell.length_a   1.000
_cell.length_b   1.000
_cell.length_c   1.000
_cell.angle_alpha   90.00
_cell.angle_beta   90.00
_cell.angle_gamma   90.00
#
_symmetry.space_group_name_H-M   'P 1'
#
loop_
_entity.id
_entity.type
_entity.pdbx_description
1 polymer ?
#
loop_
_entity_poly.entity_id
_entity_poly.type
_entity_poly.pdbx_seq_one_letter_code
_entity_poly.pdbx_strand_id
1 'polypeptide(L)' 'MRTDGQSLRWLVQKWFGSAPARGIRVTRTIPVKSKPFRGVCVETTQSDRDLVIFFFRHDDGSWSVLPPSARRPMFSVCV' A
#
# COMPACT_ATOMS: atom_id res chain seq x y z
N MET A 1 -11.97 8.26 16.21
CA MET A 1 -12.56 6.95 15.86
C MET A 1 -11.72 6.32 14.76
N ARG A 2 -11.18 5.12 14.97
CA ARG A 2 -10.41 4.40 13.96
C ARG A 2 -11.41 3.57 13.17
N THR A 3 -11.87 4.09 12.04
CA THR A 3 -12.74 3.32 11.14
C THR A 3 -11.91 2.16 10.58
N ASP A 4 -12.44 0.95 10.68
CA ASP A 4 -11.78 -0.29 10.23
C ASP A 4 -11.27 -0.20 8.77
N GLY A 5 -11.89 0.68 7.98
CA GLY A 5 -11.55 1.03 6.59
C GLY A 5 -10.18 1.68 6.34
N GLN A 6 -9.37 1.91 7.37
CA GLN A 6 -8.01 2.47 7.23
C GLN A 6 -6.91 1.53 7.72
N SER A 7 -7.26 0.30 8.10
CA SER A 7 -6.26 -0.72 8.48
C SER A 7 -5.61 -1.34 7.25
N LEU A 8 -4.34 -1.77 7.38
CA LEU A 8 -3.64 -2.48 6.31
C LEU A 8 -4.38 -3.77 5.92
N ARG A 9 -4.94 -4.49 6.90
CA ARG A 9 -5.70 -5.72 6.66
C ARG A 9 -6.92 -5.46 5.78
N TRP A 10 -7.71 -4.44 6.11
CA TRP A 10 -8.89 -4.08 5.33
C TRP A 10 -8.52 -3.68 3.89
N LEU A 11 -7.45 -2.90 3.71
CA LEU A 11 -6.96 -2.55 2.38
C LEU A 11 -6.47 -3.76 1.59
N VAL A 12 -5.72 -4.67 2.21
CA VAL A 12 -5.28 -5.91 1.57
C VAL A 12 -6.50 -6.71 1.10
N GLN A 13 -7.52 -6.88 1.94
CA GLN A 13 -8.75 -7.56 1.55
C GLN A 13 -9.50 -6.82 0.43
N LYS A 14 -9.48 -5.49 0.43
CA LYS A 14 -10.13 -4.67 -0.62
C LYS A 14 -9.49 -4.87 -1.98
N TRP A 15 -8.15 -4.88 -2.05
CA TRP A 15 -7.42 -4.94 -3.31
C TRP A 15 -7.16 -6.35 -3.81
N PHE A 16 -6.95 -7.30 -2.89
CA PHE A 16 -6.64 -8.70 -3.22
C PHE A 16 -7.84 -9.65 -3.04
N GLY A 17 -8.98 -9.13 -2.55
CA GLY A 17 -10.16 -9.94 -2.25
C GLY A 17 -9.96 -10.89 -1.07
N SER A 18 -10.78 -11.94 -1.00
CA SER A 18 -10.64 -13.03 -0.03
C SER A 18 -9.55 -14.04 -0.45
N ALA A 19 -8.45 -13.56 -1.03
CA ALA A 19 -7.37 -14.42 -1.49
C ALA A 19 -6.90 -15.34 -0.35
N PRO A 20 -6.69 -16.64 -0.62
CA PRO A 20 -6.21 -17.56 0.39
C PRO A 20 -4.88 -17.03 0.94
N ALA A 21 -4.77 -16.93 2.27
CA ALA A 21 -3.60 -16.38 2.95
C ALA A 21 -2.26 -17.02 2.54
N ARG A 22 -2.31 -18.21 1.93
CA ARG A 22 -1.16 -18.92 1.36
C ARG A 22 -0.47 -18.19 0.20
N GLY A 23 -1.15 -17.26 -0.48
CA GLY A 23 -0.57 -16.49 -1.58
C GLY A 23 -0.02 -15.13 -1.20
N ILE A 24 -0.40 -14.57 -0.04
CA ILE A 24 -0.08 -13.18 0.32
C ILE A 24 1.25 -13.12 1.07
N ARG A 25 2.25 -12.48 0.48
CA ARG A 25 3.51 -12.16 1.14
C ARG A 25 3.58 -10.65 1.40
N VAL A 26 3.95 -10.29 2.63
CA VAL A 26 4.06 -8.89 3.07
C VAL A 26 5.52 -8.61 3.36
N THR A 27 6.14 -7.76 2.55
CA THR A 27 7.52 -7.35 2.69
C THR A 27 7.58 -5.91 3.21
N ARG A 28 8.20 -5.70 4.37
CA ARG A 28 8.39 -4.35 4.93
C ARG A 28 9.45 -3.61 4.12
N THR A 29 9.09 -2.47 3.53
CA THR A 29 10.07 -1.62 2.87
C THR A 29 10.73 -0.71 3.90
N ILE A 30 12.07 -0.69 3.89
CA ILE A 30 12.87 0.14 4.79
C ILE A 30 12.89 1.55 4.19
N PRO A 31 12.68 2.61 5.00
CA PRO A 31 12.70 3.98 4.49
C PRO A 31 14.03 4.34 3.81
N VAL A 32 13.94 5.07 2.71
CA VAL A 32 15.09 5.73 2.08
C VAL A 32 15.54 6.88 3.01
N LYS A 33 16.85 7.01 3.26
CA LYS A 33 17.44 7.97 4.21
C LYS A 33 16.96 9.43 4.03
N SER A 34 16.49 9.80 2.85
CA SER A 34 16.00 11.14 2.52
C SER A 34 14.55 11.43 2.94
N LYS A 35 13.73 10.40 3.24
CA LYS A 35 12.37 10.59 3.79
C LYS A 35 11.87 9.30 4.45
N PRO A 36 11.49 9.32 5.75
CA PRO A 36 11.06 8.12 6.46
C PRO A 36 9.63 7.71 6.06
N PHE A 37 9.39 7.32 4.81
CA PHE A 37 8.13 6.70 4.47
C PHE A 37 8.09 5.29 5.08
N ARG A 38 7.01 4.98 5.78
CA ARG A 38 6.78 3.65 6.38
C ARG A 38 5.84 2.92 5.44
N GLY A 39 6.38 2.07 4.57
CA GLY A 39 5.59 1.32 3.60
C GLY A 39 5.65 -0.18 3.83
N VAL A 40 4.70 -0.88 3.22
CA VAL A 40 4.76 -2.33 3.01
C VAL A 40 4.46 -2.62 1.55
N CYS A 41 5.21 -3.55 0.98
CA CYS A 41 4.90 -4.18 -0.29
C CYS A 41 4.08 -5.43 0.02
N VAL A 42 2.95 -5.61 -0.63
CA VAL A 42 2.15 -6.82 -0.54
C VAL A 42 2.09 -7.43 -1.92
N GLU A 43 2.51 -8.67 -2.01
CA GLU A 43 2.52 -9.46 -3.24
C GLU A 43 1.60 -10.67 -3.06
N THR A 44 0.88 -11.03 -4.12
CA THR A 44 0.17 -12.31 -4.19
C THR A 44 0.28 -12.91 -5.57
N THR A 45 0.34 -14.24 -5.61
CA THR A 45 0.17 -15.02 -6.84
C THR A 45 -1.23 -15.62 -6.83
N GLN A 46 -2.10 -15.20 -7.75
CA GLN A 46 -3.45 -15.74 -7.92
C GLN A 46 -3.64 -16.18 -9.37
N SER A 47 -4.01 -17.45 -9.57
CA SER A 47 -4.39 -18.00 -10.88
C SER A 47 -3.39 -17.66 -11.99
N ASP A 48 -2.10 -17.95 -11.74
CA ASP A 48 -0.99 -17.70 -12.67
C ASP A 48 -0.62 -16.22 -12.90
N ARG A 49 -1.15 -15.30 -12.07
CA ARG A 49 -0.79 -13.88 -12.12
C ARG A 49 -0.28 -13.37 -10.79
N ASP A 50 0.82 -12.63 -10.87
CA ASP A 50 1.37 -11.91 -9.73
C ASP A 50 0.78 -10.50 -9.67
N LEU A 51 0.24 -10.14 -8.51
CA LEU A 51 -0.22 -8.79 -8.20
C LEU A 51 0.62 -8.25 -7.04
N VAL A 52 1.21 -7.07 -7.25
CA VAL A 52 2.04 -6.38 -6.26
C VAL A 52 1.48 -4.99 -6.02
N ILE A 53 1.22 -4.65 -4.75
CA ILE A 53 0.70 -3.35 -4.35
C ILE A 53 1.53 -2.81 -3.18
N PHE A 54 1.91 -1.53 -3.27
CA PHE A 54 2.56 -0.82 -2.19
C PHE A 54 1.52 -0.07 -1.36
N PHE A 55 1.56 -0.26 -0.04
CA PHE A 55 0.78 0.49 0.92
C PHE A 55 1.70 1.40 1.72
N PHE A 56 1.31 2.65 1.82
CA PHE A 56 2.00 3.70 2.57
C PHE A 56 1.26 3.95 3.87
N ARG A 57 2.01 3.99 4.97
CA ARG A 57 1.51 4.48 6.24
C ARG A 57 1.67 6.00 6.28
N HIS A 58 0.58 6.68 6.57
CA HIS A 58 0.54 8.13 6.75
C HIS A 58 0.82 8.49 8.21
N ASP A 59 1.15 9.75 8.48
CA ASP A 59 1.53 10.23 9.82
C ASP A 59 0.37 10.14 10.82
N ASP A 60 -0.88 10.19 10.35
CA ASP A 60 -2.10 9.95 11.13
C ASP A 60 -2.29 8.46 11.51
N GLY A 61 -1.41 7.59 11.04
CA GLY A 61 -1.45 6.15 11.29
C GLY A 61 -2.43 5.39 10.39
N SER A 62 -3.06 6.06 9.42
CA SER A 62 -3.86 5.43 8.37
C SER A 62 -2.95 4.78 7.32
N TRP A 63 -3.49 3.79 6.60
CA TRP A 63 -2.85 3.20 5.43
C TRP A 63 -3.52 3.68 4.15
N SER A 64 -2.76 3.78 3.08
CA SER A 64 -3.25 4.16 1.75
C SER A 64 -2.32 3.64 0.65
N VAL A 65 -2.85 3.43 -0.56
CA VAL A 65 -2.02 3.12 -1.75
C VAL A 65 -1.35 4.37 -2.34
N LEU A 66 -1.80 5.55 -1.92
CA LEU A 66 -1.19 6.83 -2.29
C LEU A 66 -0.10 7.20 -1.27
N PRO A 67 1.07 7.67 -1.72
CA PRO A 67 2.10 8.15 -0.83
C PRO A 67 1.61 9.39 -0.05
N PRO A 68 2.07 9.59 1.21
CA PRO A 68 1.80 10.80 1.98
C PRO A 68 2.30 12.05 1.23
N SER A 69 1.65 13.19 1.49
CA SER A 69 1.63 14.45 0.70
C SER A 69 2.96 15.20 0.52
N ALA A 70 4.04 14.51 0.12
CA ALA A 70 5.32 15.10 -0.27
C ALA A 70 5.58 15.04 -1.78
N ARG A 71 4.83 14.25 -2.52
CA ARG A 71 4.97 14.11 -3.98
C ARG A 71 3.80 13.30 -4.51
N ARG A 72 2.66 13.95 -4.77
CA ARG A 72 1.83 13.49 -5.88
C ARG A 72 2.65 13.86 -7.13
N PRO A 73 3.03 12.92 -8.00
CA PRO A 73 3.46 13.30 -9.34
C PRO A 73 2.30 14.07 -9.95
N MET A 74 2.42 15.39 -9.98
CA MET A 74 1.42 16.24 -10.60
C MET A 74 1.67 16.13 -12.10
N PHE A 75 0.75 15.46 -12.81
CA PHE A 75 0.73 15.57 -14.25
C PHE A 75 0.39 17.03 -14.57
N SER A 76 1.37 17.77 -15.10
CA SER A 76 1.10 19.08 -15.68
C SER A 76 0.70 18.81 -17.13
N VAL A 77 -0.49 19.27 -17.53
CA VAL A 77 -0.83 19.39 -18.95
C VAL A 77 -0.06 20.59 -19.49
N CYS A 78 0.78 20.37 -20.50
CA CYS A 78 1.32 21.49 -21.28
C CYS A 78 0.18 22.02 -22.15
N VAL A 79 -0.23 23.27 -21.91
CA VAL A 79 -1.10 24.04 -22.80
C VAL A 79 -0.21 24.85 -23.74
#